data_AF-A0A8T4T820-F1
#
_entry.id   AF-A0A8T4T820-F1
#
_cell.length_a   1.000
_cell.length_b   1.000
_cell.length_c   1.000
_cell.angle_alpha   90.00
_cell.angle_beta   90.00
_cell.angle_gamma   90.00
#
_symmetry.space_group_name_H-M   'P 1'
#
loop_
_entity.id
_entity.type
_entity.pdbx_description
1 polymer ?
#
loop_
_entity_poly.entity_id
_entity_poly.type
_entity_poly.pdbx_seq_one_letter_code
_entity_poly.pdbx_strand_id
1 'polypeptide(L)'
;MLKNISGDERWVVDVVRILAFIVGLVGVVVIFGWLFDIAFLKSVFPWLVAMKFSTAVAFFTTGALLFGLTFSDKDASNIVSFGSAVLLIILMAPFVFSLITGYYTGFEQFFVEEPQGAVDTVVLGRPAFVTIAAFNLIAFVGIVSALSIKNVKIVLRISGAALLVMSGSALLGYIFGVPILYYYVVSVSTAIALNTAVLFGLIGAAFMLLSRKGAVELINK
;
A
#
# COMPACT_ATOMS: atom_id res chain seq x y z
N MET A 1 -28.88 10.36 -8.22
CA MET A 1 -29.55 11.65 -7.91
C MET A 1 -28.72 12.34 -6.83
N LEU A 2 -27.94 13.36 -7.21
CA LEU A 2 -26.99 14.07 -6.35
C LEU A 2 -27.74 14.97 -5.35
N LYS A 3 -28.01 14.53 -4.13
CA LYS A 3 -28.64 15.37 -3.12
C LYS A 3 -27.83 15.43 -1.82
N ASN A 4 -27.35 16.65 -1.53
CA ASN A 4 -26.73 17.14 -0.31
C ASN A 4 -25.35 16.57 0.06
N ILE A 5 -24.38 16.75 -0.85
CA ILE A 5 -23.01 17.02 -0.43
C ILE A 5 -22.99 18.51 -0.06
N SER A 6 -22.68 18.89 1.18
CA SER A 6 -22.30 20.28 1.44
C SER A 6 -21.13 20.59 0.51
N GLY A 7 -21.22 21.62 -0.34
CA GLY A 7 -20.27 21.86 -1.43
C GLY A 7 -18.78 21.90 -1.02
N ASP A 8 -18.50 22.08 0.27
CA ASP A 8 -17.18 22.10 0.90
C ASP A 8 -16.51 20.71 1.01
N GLU A 9 -17.32 19.66 0.91
CA GLU A 9 -17.03 18.21 0.90
C GLU A 9 -16.13 17.66 -0.21
N ARG A 10 -16.54 17.99 -1.44
CA ARG A 10 -16.42 17.11 -2.61
C ARG A 10 -15.00 16.93 -3.10
N TRP A 11 -14.19 17.98 -2.98
CA TRP A 11 -12.81 17.97 -3.42
C TRP A 11 -11.96 16.89 -2.73
N VAL A 12 -12.29 16.51 -1.48
CA VAL A 12 -11.55 15.44 -0.78
C VAL A 12 -11.79 14.08 -1.44
N VAL A 13 -13.03 13.81 -1.83
CA VAL A 13 -13.39 12.56 -2.52
C VAL A 13 -12.67 12.48 -3.86
N ASP A 14 -12.67 13.58 -4.61
CA ASP A 14 -12.00 13.64 -5.92
C ASP A 14 -10.47 13.49 -5.78
N VAL A 15 -9.85 14.12 -4.78
CA VAL A 15 -8.42 13.94 -4.49
C VAL A 15 -8.11 12.50 -4.12
N VAL A 16 -8.90 11.87 -3.23
CA VAL A 16 -8.68 10.46 -2.85
C VAL A 16 -8.81 9.53 -4.06
N ARG A 17 -9.76 9.79 -4.97
CA ARG A 17 -9.90 9.01 -6.21
C ARG A 17 -8.70 9.17 -7.13
N ILE A 18 -8.16 10.37 -7.26
CA ILE A 18 -6.93 10.61 -8.04
C ILE A 18 -5.76 9.85 -7.41
N LEU A 19 -5.59 9.92 -6.09
CA LEU A 19 -4.55 9.18 -5.37
C LEU A 19 -4.71 7.67 -5.54
N ALA A 20 -5.94 7.15 -5.44
CA ALA A 20 -6.27 5.75 -5.66
C ALA A 20 -5.89 5.30 -7.08
N PHE A 21 -6.22 6.10 -8.08
CA PHE A 21 -5.86 5.84 -9.48
C PHE A 21 -4.35 5.83 -9.69
N ILE A 22 -3.61 6.81 -9.13
CA ILE A 22 -2.14 6.86 -9.23
C ILE A 22 -1.52 5.62 -8.58
N VAL A 23 -1.93 5.28 -7.36
CA VAL A 23 -1.41 4.11 -6.64
C VAL A 23 -1.68 2.83 -7.43
N GLY A 24 -2.90 2.67 -7.95
CA GLY A 24 -3.28 1.52 -8.75
C GLY A 24 -2.49 1.43 -10.06
N LEU A 25 -2.36 2.55 -10.77
CA LEU A 25 -1.67 2.63 -12.05
C LEU A 25 -0.17 2.33 -11.91
N VAL A 26 0.50 2.87 -10.88
CA VAL A 26 1.91 2.55 -10.64
C VAL A 26 2.08 1.07 -10.33
N GLY A 27 1.16 0.45 -9.57
CA GLY A 27 1.14 -1.00 -9.35
C GLY A 27 1.08 -1.77 -10.68
N VAL A 28 0.17 -1.38 -11.58
CA VAL A 28 0.05 -2.00 -12.92
C VAL A 28 1.33 -1.82 -13.73
N VAL A 29 1.90 -0.63 -13.79
CA VAL A 29 3.15 -0.36 -14.52
C VAL A 29 4.29 -1.25 -14.05
N VAL A 30 4.45 -1.41 -12.72
CA VAL A 30 5.49 -2.28 -12.16
C VAL A 30 5.22 -3.75 -12.44
N ILE A 31 3.95 -4.21 -12.41
CA ILE A 31 3.57 -5.58 -12.84
C ILE A 31 4.03 -5.82 -14.28
N PHE A 32 3.74 -4.91 -15.20
CA PHE A 32 4.24 -4.98 -16.58
C PHE A 32 5.77 -4.98 -16.63
N GLY A 33 6.42 -4.17 -15.81
CA GLY A 33 7.89 -4.18 -15.67
C GLY A 33 8.45 -5.56 -15.34
N TRP A 34 7.83 -6.29 -14.43
CA TRP A 34 8.22 -7.66 -14.10
C TRP A 34 7.92 -8.67 -15.21
N LEU A 35 6.73 -8.62 -15.82
CA LEU A 35 6.32 -9.57 -16.85
C LEU A 35 7.14 -9.45 -18.14
N PHE A 36 7.56 -8.23 -18.50
CA PHE A 36 8.34 -7.96 -19.71
C PHE A 36 9.84 -7.77 -19.44
N ASP A 37 10.27 -8.00 -18.20
CA ASP A 37 11.64 -7.80 -17.73
C ASP A 37 12.24 -6.41 -18.03
N ILE A 38 11.43 -5.35 -17.89
CA ILE A 38 11.85 -3.97 -18.13
C ILE A 38 12.29 -3.32 -16.82
N ALA A 39 13.60 -3.28 -16.57
CA ALA A 39 14.18 -2.77 -15.31
C ALA A 39 13.68 -1.36 -14.91
N PHE A 40 13.57 -0.45 -15.88
CA PHE A 40 13.13 0.94 -15.66
C PHE A 40 11.69 1.06 -15.14
N LEU A 41 10.85 0.05 -15.34
CA LEU A 41 9.49 0.04 -14.81
C LEU A 41 9.43 -0.52 -13.38
N LYS A 42 10.48 -1.21 -12.92
CA LYS A 42 10.53 -1.86 -11.60
C LYS A 42 11.13 -0.94 -10.52
N SER A 43 12.07 -0.06 -10.90
CA SER A 43 12.73 0.89 -10.00
C SER A 43 12.79 2.29 -10.62
N VAL A 44 12.93 3.32 -9.77
CA VAL A 44 13.08 4.71 -10.23
C VAL A 44 14.45 4.93 -10.87
N PHE A 45 15.49 4.30 -10.31
CA PHE A 45 16.86 4.34 -10.83
C PHE A 45 17.47 2.93 -10.81
N PRO A 46 18.31 2.57 -11.79
CA PRO A 46 18.87 1.22 -11.92
C PRO A 46 19.67 0.73 -10.70
N TRP A 47 20.28 1.65 -9.95
CA TRP A 47 21.05 1.37 -8.73
C TRP A 47 20.21 1.39 -7.45
N LEU A 48 18.89 1.56 -7.55
CA LEU A 48 17.98 1.49 -6.41
C LEU A 48 17.21 0.17 -6.40
N VAL A 49 16.70 -0.17 -5.22
CA VAL A 49 15.87 -1.35 -5.00
C VAL A 49 14.67 -1.34 -5.93
N ALA A 50 14.48 -2.46 -6.63
CA ALA A 50 13.29 -2.69 -7.42
C ALA A 50 12.10 -3.03 -6.52
N MET A 51 10.94 -2.45 -6.84
CA MET A 51 9.69 -2.80 -6.17
C MET A 51 9.31 -4.24 -6.53
N LYS A 52 9.11 -5.09 -5.52
CA LYS A 52 8.82 -6.52 -5.73
C LYS A 52 7.47 -6.72 -6.44
N PHE A 53 7.34 -7.80 -7.20
CA PHE A 53 6.11 -8.13 -7.92
C PHE A 53 4.88 -8.19 -7.00
N SER A 54 5.00 -8.89 -5.86
CA SER A 54 3.94 -8.98 -4.85
C SER A 54 3.53 -7.62 -4.28
N THR A 55 4.50 -6.71 -4.13
CA THR A 55 4.26 -5.32 -3.70
C THR A 55 3.46 -4.55 -4.76
N ALA A 56 3.71 -4.80 -6.05
CA ALA A 56 2.98 -4.18 -7.16
C ALA A 56 1.52 -4.61 -7.23
N VAL A 57 1.26 -5.91 -7.09
CA VAL A 57 -0.11 -6.44 -6.98
C VAL A 57 -0.82 -5.86 -5.75
N ALA A 58 -0.13 -5.77 -4.61
CA ALA A 58 -0.69 -5.18 -3.40
C ALA A 58 -1.05 -3.69 -3.55
N PHE A 59 -0.23 -2.89 -4.25
CA PHE A 59 -0.57 -1.50 -4.54
C PHE A 59 -1.75 -1.38 -5.51
N PHE A 60 -1.82 -2.22 -6.54
CA PHE A 60 -3.00 -2.28 -7.41
C PHE A 60 -4.29 -2.53 -6.60
N THR A 61 -4.28 -3.56 -5.74
CA THR A 61 -5.39 -3.89 -4.84
C THR A 61 -5.68 -2.75 -3.85
N THR A 62 -4.66 -2.06 -3.35
CA THR A 62 -4.83 -0.90 -2.47
C THR A 62 -5.48 0.28 -3.19
N GLY A 63 -5.17 0.50 -4.47
CA GLY A 63 -5.86 1.48 -5.31
C GLY A 63 -7.36 1.17 -5.41
N ALA A 64 -7.72 -0.08 -5.63
CA ALA A 64 -9.13 -0.52 -5.64
C ALA A 64 -9.80 -0.30 -4.28
N LEU A 65 -9.12 -0.63 -3.17
CA LEU A 65 -9.60 -0.38 -1.81
C LEU A 65 -9.88 1.11 -1.58
N LEU A 66 -8.91 1.99 -1.87
CA LEU A 66 -9.07 3.43 -1.71
C LEU A 66 -10.20 3.98 -2.57
N PHE A 67 -10.34 3.50 -3.80
CA PHE A 67 -11.44 3.91 -4.68
C PHE A 67 -12.80 3.44 -4.13
N GLY A 68 -12.89 2.20 -3.64
CA GLY A 68 -14.08 1.66 -2.99
C GLY A 68 -14.55 2.49 -1.79
N LEU A 69 -13.62 2.96 -0.96
CA LEU A 69 -13.91 3.85 0.18
C LEU A 69 -14.52 5.21 -0.22
N THR A 70 -14.50 5.56 -1.50
CA THR A 70 -15.10 6.79 -2.04
C THR A 70 -16.48 6.59 -2.68
N PHE A 71 -17.02 5.38 -2.62
CA PHE A 71 -18.35 5.09 -3.16
C PHE A 71 -19.44 5.68 -2.27
N SER A 72 -20.45 6.26 -2.91
CA SER A 72 -21.64 6.75 -2.22
C SER A 72 -22.62 5.61 -1.91
N ASP A 73 -22.56 4.53 -2.68
CA ASP A 73 -23.29 3.29 -2.40
C ASP A 73 -22.50 2.48 -1.36
N LYS A 74 -23.13 2.27 -0.19
CA LYS A 74 -22.52 1.59 0.94
C LYS A 74 -22.25 0.12 0.67
N ASP A 75 -23.15 -0.57 -0.01
CA ASP A 75 -22.99 -2.01 -0.28
C ASP A 75 -21.83 -2.21 -1.26
N ALA A 76 -21.78 -1.39 -2.32
CA ALA A 76 -20.65 -1.39 -3.25
C ALA A 76 -19.33 -1.01 -2.55
N SER A 77 -19.34 0.01 -1.69
CA SER A 77 -18.17 0.42 -0.89
C SER A 77 -17.66 -0.73 -0.02
N ASN A 78 -18.57 -1.40 0.69
CA ASN A 78 -18.24 -2.49 1.61
C ASN A 78 -17.70 -3.71 0.85
N ILE A 79 -18.34 -4.10 -0.25
CA ILE A 79 -17.91 -5.23 -1.08
C ILE A 79 -16.50 -4.99 -1.63
N VAL A 80 -16.25 -3.82 -2.23
CA VAL A 80 -14.94 -3.50 -2.82
C VAL A 80 -13.87 -3.38 -1.75
N SER A 81 -14.16 -2.68 -0.64
CA SER A 81 -13.18 -2.46 0.44
C SER A 81 -12.84 -3.76 1.16
N PHE A 82 -13.85 -4.59 1.48
CA PHE A 82 -13.66 -5.87 2.14
C PHE A 82 -12.96 -6.87 1.23
N GLY A 83 -13.41 -7.01 -0.03
CA GLY A 83 -12.79 -7.90 -1.01
C GLY A 83 -11.32 -7.55 -1.25
N SER A 84 -11.01 -6.25 -1.39
CA SER A 84 -9.63 -5.79 -1.54
C SER A 84 -8.80 -6.06 -0.28
N ALA A 85 -9.36 -5.86 0.91
CA ALA A 85 -8.66 -6.14 2.16
C ALA A 85 -8.37 -7.64 2.36
N VAL A 86 -9.34 -8.51 2.07
CA VAL A 86 -9.14 -9.97 2.10
C VAL A 86 -8.05 -10.38 1.13
N LEU A 87 -8.05 -9.83 -0.09
CA LEU A 87 -7.02 -10.10 -1.08
C LEU A 87 -5.63 -9.65 -0.59
N LEU A 88 -5.52 -8.47 0.05
CA LEU A 88 -4.26 -8.01 0.66
C LEU A 88 -3.75 -8.97 1.74
N ILE A 89 -4.64 -9.47 2.61
CA ILE A 89 -4.25 -10.44 3.65
C ILE A 89 -3.75 -11.72 3.01
N ILE A 90 -4.46 -12.26 2.01
CA ILE A 90 -4.05 -13.48 1.31
C ILE A 90 -2.68 -13.27 0.63
N LEU A 91 -2.46 -12.13 -0.02
CA LEU A 91 -1.18 -11.80 -0.65
C LEU A 91 -0.04 -11.66 0.35
N MET A 92 -0.29 -11.12 1.54
CA MET A 92 0.74 -10.86 2.54
C MET A 92 0.98 -12.04 3.50
N ALA A 93 0.03 -12.96 3.65
CA ALA A 93 0.10 -14.07 4.61
C ALA A 93 1.33 -14.97 4.43
N PRO A 94 1.75 -15.37 3.21
CA PRO A 94 2.97 -16.16 3.02
C PRO A 94 4.21 -15.44 3.55
N PHE A 95 4.30 -14.12 3.32
CA PHE A 95 5.45 -13.34 3.76
C PHE A 95 5.45 -13.11 5.27
N VAL A 96 4.28 -12.93 5.90
CA VAL A 96 4.16 -12.90 7.36
C VAL A 96 4.63 -14.23 7.96
N PHE A 97 4.20 -15.35 7.39
CA PHE A 97 4.65 -16.67 7.81
C PHE A 97 6.16 -16.84 7.65
N SER A 98 6.73 -16.41 6.52
CA SER A 98 8.18 -16.42 6.29
C SER A 98 8.94 -15.58 7.33
N LEU A 99 8.43 -14.40 7.69
CA LEU A 99 9.06 -13.52 8.68
C LEU A 99 9.07 -14.13 10.08
N ILE A 100 7.96 -14.77 10.49
CA ILE A 100 7.83 -15.34 11.85
C ILE A 100 8.65 -16.62 11.99
N THR A 101 8.63 -17.48 10.97
CA THR A 101 9.20 -18.82 11.06
C THR A 101 10.62 -18.91 10.50
N GLY A 102 11.03 -17.94 9.68
CA GLY A 102 12.28 -17.99 8.93
C GLY A 102 12.25 -18.93 7.72
N TYR A 103 11.16 -19.67 7.51
CA TYR A 103 11.04 -20.59 6.37
C TYR A 103 10.75 -19.83 5.08
N TYR A 104 11.36 -20.31 4.00
CA TYR A 104 11.10 -19.84 2.65
C TYR A 104 9.81 -20.48 2.14
N THR A 105 8.80 -19.66 1.83
CA THR A 105 7.48 -20.19 1.41
C THR A 105 7.45 -20.61 -0.05
N GLY A 106 8.41 -20.15 -0.85
CA GLY A 106 8.41 -20.29 -2.31
C GLY A 106 7.56 -19.23 -3.01
N PHE A 107 6.65 -18.58 -2.28
CA PHE A 107 5.79 -17.51 -2.82
C PHE A 107 6.60 -16.26 -3.23
N GLU A 108 7.80 -16.10 -2.66
CA GLU A 108 8.74 -15.04 -2.99
C GLU A 108 9.17 -15.08 -4.46
N GLN A 109 9.26 -16.26 -5.08
CA GLN A 109 9.73 -16.42 -6.48
C GLN A 109 8.70 -17.11 -7.38
N PHE A 110 7.51 -17.42 -6.87
CA PHE A 110 6.54 -18.26 -7.57
C PHE A 110 6.01 -17.65 -8.88
N PHE A 111 5.73 -16.34 -8.89
CA PHE A 111 5.14 -15.68 -10.07
C PHE A 111 6.18 -15.12 -11.03
N VAL A 112 7.21 -14.48 -10.49
CA VAL A 112 8.31 -13.90 -11.27
C VAL A 112 9.57 -14.03 -10.44
N GLU A 113 10.62 -14.57 -11.05
CA GLU A 113 11.92 -14.73 -10.41
C GLU A 113 12.65 -13.38 -10.34
N GLU A 114 13.22 -13.08 -9.18
CA GLU A 114 14.11 -11.94 -9.01
C GLU A 114 15.55 -12.40 -9.19
N PRO A 115 16.33 -11.76 -10.09
CA PRO A 115 17.68 -12.20 -10.39
C PRO A 115 18.61 -12.09 -9.17
N GLN A 116 19.60 -12.97 -9.13
CA GLN A 116 20.69 -12.94 -8.16
C GLN A 116 21.43 -11.60 -8.22
N GLY A 117 21.86 -11.08 -7.07
CA GLY A 117 22.54 -9.79 -6.98
C GLY A 117 21.62 -8.56 -6.95
N ALA A 118 20.33 -8.74 -6.68
CA ALA A 118 19.39 -7.63 -6.50
C ALA A 118 19.85 -6.65 -5.41
N VAL A 119 19.80 -5.36 -5.73
CA VAL A 119 20.28 -4.26 -4.87
C VAL A 119 19.57 -4.28 -3.51
N ASP A 120 20.35 -4.15 -2.43
CA ASP A 120 19.91 -4.08 -1.03
C ASP A 120 18.82 -5.12 -0.66
N THR A 121 18.92 -6.32 -1.25
CA THR A 121 17.98 -7.42 -1.07
C THR A 121 18.60 -8.53 -0.24
N VAL A 122 17.95 -8.88 0.87
CA VAL A 122 18.40 -9.97 1.77
C VAL A 122 17.80 -11.30 1.34
N VAL A 123 16.52 -11.31 0.99
CA VAL A 123 15.80 -12.48 0.48
C VAL A 123 15.09 -12.08 -0.80
N LEU A 124 15.44 -12.78 -1.89
CA LEU A 124 14.94 -12.50 -3.24
C LEU A 124 13.42 -12.62 -3.28
N GLY A 125 12.77 -11.66 -3.93
CA GLY A 125 11.32 -11.62 -4.11
C GLY A 125 10.50 -11.31 -2.85
N ARG A 126 11.13 -11.26 -1.66
CA ARG A 126 10.46 -10.92 -0.41
C ARG A 126 10.40 -9.40 -0.22
N PRO A 127 9.21 -8.81 0.01
CA PRO A 127 9.10 -7.40 0.38
C PRO A 127 9.77 -7.12 1.74
N ALA A 128 10.12 -5.85 1.98
CA ALA A 128 10.62 -5.41 3.29
C ALA A 128 9.58 -5.69 4.39
N PHE A 129 10.03 -5.97 5.63
CA PHE A 129 9.09 -6.27 6.73
C PHE A 129 8.10 -5.12 6.98
N VAL A 130 8.57 -3.87 6.84
CA VAL A 130 7.73 -2.68 6.94
C VAL A 130 6.67 -2.61 5.86
N THR A 131 6.98 -3.09 4.65
CA THR A 131 6.02 -3.14 3.52
C THR A 131 4.92 -4.16 3.80
N ILE A 132 5.30 -5.33 4.34
CA ILE A 132 4.35 -6.37 4.75
C ILE A 132 3.43 -5.86 5.86
N ALA A 133 3.99 -5.22 6.90
CA ALA A 133 3.22 -4.64 7.99
C ALA A 133 2.28 -3.53 7.49
N ALA A 134 2.75 -2.65 6.60
CA ALA A 134 1.96 -1.56 6.04
C ALA A 134 0.75 -2.07 5.23
N PHE A 135 0.91 -3.09 4.40
CA PHE A 135 -0.23 -3.66 3.66
C PHE A 135 -1.23 -4.37 4.57
N ASN A 136 -0.77 -5.06 5.62
CA ASN A 136 -1.68 -5.62 6.63
C ASN A 136 -2.46 -4.53 7.38
N LEU A 137 -1.82 -3.40 7.69
CA LEU A 137 -2.48 -2.24 8.29
C LEU A 137 -3.53 -1.63 7.34
N ILE A 138 -3.21 -1.51 6.05
CA ILE A 138 -4.16 -1.06 5.01
C ILE A 138 -5.35 -2.03 4.91
N ALA A 139 -5.09 -3.34 4.94
CA ALA A 139 -6.15 -4.34 4.92
C ALA A 139 -7.05 -4.23 6.16
N PHE A 140 -6.47 -4.02 7.34
CA PHE A 140 -7.21 -3.77 8.57
C PHE A 140 -8.12 -2.54 8.46
N VAL A 141 -7.63 -1.43 7.92
CA VAL A 141 -8.45 -0.24 7.63
C VAL A 141 -9.63 -0.59 6.71
N GLY A 142 -9.40 -1.36 5.65
CA GLY A 142 -10.45 -1.79 4.73
C GLY A 142 -11.55 -2.62 5.41
N ILE A 143 -11.16 -3.59 6.25
CA ILE A 143 -12.11 -4.43 7.01
C ILE A 143 -12.92 -3.60 7.99
N VAL A 144 -12.26 -2.77 8.80
CA VAL A 144 -12.92 -1.90 9.80
C VAL A 144 -13.91 -0.96 9.12
N SER A 145 -13.54 -0.42 7.96
CA SER A 145 -14.39 0.46 7.15
C SER A 145 -15.61 -0.28 6.60
N ALA A 146 -15.41 -1.46 6.01
CA ALA A 146 -16.50 -2.26 5.45
C ALA A 146 -17.48 -2.78 6.50
N LEU A 147 -16.99 -3.16 7.68
CA LEU A 147 -17.81 -3.62 8.81
C LEU A 147 -18.50 -2.46 9.56
N SER A 148 -18.33 -1.21 9.09
CA SER A 148 -18.93 -0.02 9.71
C SER A 148 -18.64 0.08 11.22
N ILE A 149 -17.43 -0.32 11.65
CA ILE A 149 -17.06 -0.31 13.06
C ILE A 149 -17.02 1.14 13.57
N LYS A 150 -17.51 1.35 14.80
CA LYS A 150 -17.44 2.66 15.46
C LYS A 150 -16.00 3.17 15.46
N ASN A 151 -15.84 4.48 15.31
CA ASN A 151 -14.53 5.15 15.33
C ASN A 151 -13.58 4.81 14.16
N VAL A 152 -14.07 4.36 13.00
CA VAL A 152 -13.25 4.18 11.78
C VAL A 152 -12.37 5.40 11.45
N LYS A 153 -12.82 6.62 11.76
CA LYS A 153 -12.04 7.85 11.61
C LYS A 153 -10.73 7.83 12.39
N ILE A 154 -10.74 7.29 13.61
CA ILE A 154 -9.54 7.15 14.45
C ILE A 154 -8.59 6.14 13.81
N VAL A 155 -9.12 5.01 13.33
CA VAL A 155 -8.32 3.97 12.66
C VAL A 155 -7.67 4.52 11.39
N LEU A 156 -8.41 5.26 10.56
CA LEU A 156 -7.89 5.96 9.38
C LEU A 156 -6.79 6.97 9.76
N ARG A 157 -7.01 7.79 10.80
CA ARG A 157 -6.06 8.80 11.23
C ARG A 157 -4.75 8.21 11.74
N ILE A 158 -4.83 7.21 12.62
CA ILE A 158 -3.65 6.52 13.18
C ILE A 158 -2.90 5.80 12.07
N SER A 159 -3.61 5.06 11.21
CA SER A 159 -2.99 4.32 10.12
C SER A 159 -2.35 5.26 9.10
N GLY A 160 -3.05 6.35 8.75
CA GLY A 160 -2.53 7.37 7.85
C GLY A 160 -1.28 8.06 8.40
N ALA A 161 -1.28 8.43 9.68
CA ALA A 161 -0.10 8.97 10.35
C ALA A 161 1.07 7.98 10.38
N ALA A 162 0.82 6.71 10.69
CA ALA A 162 1.85 5.68 10.70
C ALA A 162 2.50 5.51 9.32
N LEU A 163 1.69 5.44 8.25
CA LEU A 163 2.19 5.35 6.88
C LEU A 163 2.98 6.59 6.45
N LEU A 164 2.54 7.79 6.85
CA LEU A 164 3.25 9.03 6.56
C LEU A 164 4.60 9.11 7.29
N VAL A 165 4.67 8.71 8.55
CA VAL A 165 5.93 8.67 9.31
C VAL A 165 6.88 7.67 8.67
N MET A 166 6.41 6.46 8.36
CA MET A 166 7.20 5.41 7.72
C MET A 166 7.71 5.84 6.33
N SER A 167 6.85 6.46 5.52
CA SER A 167 7.21 7.01 4.21
C SER A 167 8.22 8.13 4.36
N GLY A 168 7.98 9.08 5.27
CA GLY A 168 8.88 10.20 5.53
C GLY A 168 10.28 9.75 5.96
N SER A 169 10.39 8.77 6.87
CA SER A 169 11.69 8.23 7.27
C SER A 169 12.39 7.54 6.11
N ALA A 170 11.68 6.75 5.29
CA ALA A 170 12.28 6.10 4.12
C ALA A 170 12.80 7.12 3.09
N LEU A 171 12.02 8.16 2.79
CA LEU A 171 12.42 9.21 1.86
C LEU A 171 13.64 9.98 2.38
N LEU A 172 13.68 10.34 3.66
CA LEU A 172 14.86 10.96 4.27
C LEU A 172 16.07 10.02 4.24
N GLY A 173 15.86 8.71 4.46
CA GLY A 173 16.89 7.70 4.31
C GLY A 173 17.51 7.68 2.93
N TYR A 174 16.69 7.78 1.87
CA TYR A 174 17.18 7.87 0.50
C TYR A 174 17.90 9.19 0.20
N ILE A 175 17.40 10.32 0.73
CA ILE A 175 18.01 11.65 0.52
C ILE A 175 19.40 11.73 1.19
N PHE A 176 19.50 11.24 2.43
CA PHE A 176 20.74 11.29 3.22
C PHE A 176 21.64 10.08 3.04
N GLY A 177 21.21 9.05 2.29
CA GLY A 177 21.97 7.82 2.10
C GLY A 177 22.14 7.01 3.39
N VAL A 178 21.14 7.01 4.28
CA VAL A 178 21.18 6.33 5.58
C VAL A 178 20.35 5.03 5.52
N PRO A 179 20.97 3.84 5.44
CA PRO A 179 20.27 2.58 5.13
C PRO A 179 19.19 2.16 6.12
N ILE A 180 19.44 2.40 7.41
CA ILE A 180 18.47 2.06 8.46
C ILE A 180 17.15 2.83 8.30
N LEU A 181 17.17 4.04 7.73
CA LEU A 181 15.99 4.88 7.56
C LEU A 181 15.12 4.42 6.39
N TYR A 182 15.70 3.82 5.34
CA TYR A 182 14.96 3.09 4.31
C TYR A 182 14.82 1.59 4.62
N TYR A 183 14.95 1.24 5.91
CA TYR A 183 14.68 -0.08 6.48
C TYR A 183 15.54 -1.21 5.92
N TYR A 184 16.73 -0.87 5.42
CA TYR A 184 17.74 -1.85 5.12
C TYR A 184 18.46 -2.24 6.40
N VAL A 185 18.33 -3.52 6.76
CA VAL A 185 19.06 -4.10 7.89
C VAL A 185 19.64 -5.42 7.40
N VAL A 186 20.97 -5.48 7.35
CA VAL A 186 21.71 -6.66 6.91
C VAL A 186 21.20 -7.90 7.65
N SER A 187 20.90 -8.96 6.90
CA SER A 187 20.37 -10.25 7.38
C SER A 187 18.96 -10.25 7.97
N VAL A 188 18.31 -9.09 8.12
CA VAL A 188 16.95 -8.99 8.70
C VAL A 188 15.93 -8.54 7.66
N SER A 189 16.24 -7.49 6.89
CA SER A 189 15.29 -6.89 5.95
C SER A 189 15.93 -6.38 4.68
N THR A 190 15.28 -6.72 3.56
CA THR A 190 15.41 -6.00 2.30
C THR A 190 14.98 -4.54 2.47
N ALA A 191 15.65 -3.64 1.78
CA ALA A 191 15.32 -2.23 1.75
C ALA A 191 13.93 -1.97 1.12
N ILE A 192 13.21 -0.93 1.57
CA ILE A 192 11.97 -0.50 0.91
C ILE A 192 12.32 0.24 -0.37
N ALA A 193 11.69 -0.07 -1.51
CA ALA A 193 11.94 0.67 -2.76
C ALA A 193 11.49 2.13 -2.66
N LEU A 194 12.16 3.04 -3.38
CA LEU A 194 11.87 4.48 -3.34
C LEU A 194 10.43 4.78 -3.79
N ASN A 195 10.00 4.21 -4.92
CA ASN A 195 8.62 4.33 -5.40
C ASN A 195 7.61 3.76 -4.39
N THR A 196 7.90 2.62 -3.76
CA THR A 196 7.08 2.05 -2.67
C THR A 196 6.91 3.03 -1.51
N ALA A 197 7.98 3.70 -1.07
CA ALA A 197 7.92 4.70 -0.01
C ALA A 197 7.00 5.88 -0.38
N VAL A 198 7.12 6.40 -1.62
CA VAL A 198 6.26 7.48 -2.12
C VAL A 198 4.79 7.04 -2.12
N LEU A 199 4.48 5.85 -2.65
CA LEU A 199 3.11 5.35 -2.72
C LEU A 199 2.47 5.18 -1.34
N PHE A 200 3.22 4.66 -0.35
CA PHE A 200 2.72 4.62 1.04
C PHE A 200 2.45 6.00 1.62
N GLY A 201 3.25 7.01 1.26
CA GLY A 201 2.98 8.40 1.63
C GLY A 201 1.67 8.91 1.04
N LEU A 202 1.39 8.59 -0.24
CA LEU A 202 0.12 8.94 -0.90
C LEU A 202 -1.08 8.26 -0.22
N ILE A 203 -0.96 6.97 0.12
CA ILE A 203 -2.01 6.24 0.84
C ILE A 203 -2.23 6.83 2.24
N GLY A 204 -1.15 7.14 2.95
CA GLY A 204 -1.22 7.78 4.27
C GLY A 204 -1.93 9.13 4.22
N ALA A 205 -1.64 9.94 3.20
CA ALA A 205 -2.34 11.20 2.95
C ALA A 205 -3.84 10.97 2.63
N ALA A 206 -4.16 9.97 1.80
CA ALA A 206 -5.55 9.62 1.50
C ALA A 206 -6.32 9.22 2.77
N PHE A 207 -5.74 8.38 3.63
CA PHE A 207 -6.34 8.02 4.92
C PHE A 207 -6.52 9.23 5.85
N MET A 208 -5.54 10.13 5.90
CA MET A 208 -5.66 11.37 6.69
C MET A 208 -6.79 12.26 6.17
N LEU A 209 -6.95 12.39 4.86
CA LEU A 209 -8.04 13.14 4.24
C LEU A 209 -9.41 12.50 4.54
N LEU A 210 -9.53 11.18 4.41
CA LEU A 210 -10.74 10.44 4.74
C LEU A 210 -11.08 10.51 6.24
N SER A 211 -10.08 10.59 7.12
CA SER A 211 -10.28 10.71 8.57
C SER A 211 -10.83 12.07 9.02
N ARG A 212 -10.53 13.14 8.27
CA ARG A 212 -10.85 14.52 8.64
C ARG A 212 -12.33 14.89 8.48
N LYS A 213 -13.09 14.13 7.69
CA LYS A 213 -14.39 14.59 7.18
C LYS A 213 -15.57 13.74 7.61
N GLY A 214 -16.76 14.34 7.50
CA GLY A 214 -18.07 13.70 7.61
C GLY A 214 -18.34 12.63 6.54
N ALA A 215 -17.33 12.07 5.87
CA ALA A 215 -17.46 10.99 4.90
C ALA A 215 -18.13 9.73 5.47
N VAL A 216 -18.07 9.53 6.79
CA VAL A 216 -18.79 8.44 7.48
C VAL A 216 -20.27 8.77 7.72
N GLU A 217 -20.69 10.04 7.70
CA GLU A 217 -22.12 10.40 7.70
C GLU A 217 -22.78 10.14 6.33
N LEU A 218 -22.00 10.03 5.25
CA LEU A 218 -22.46 9.51 3.95
C LEU A 218 -22.57 7.97 3.93
N ILE A 219 -21.98 7.28 4.92
CA ILE A 219 -22.06 5.82 5.13
C ILE A 219 -23.12 5.49 6.20
N ASN A 220 -23.55 6.48 6.98
CA ASN A 220 -24.54 6.35 8.06
C ASN A 220 -25.92 6.94 7.73
N LYS A 221 -26.18 7.30 6.47
CA LYS A 221 -27.51 7.68 5.97
C LYS A 221 -27.98 6.75 4.87
#